data_AF-A0A8S1AGR4-F1
#
_entry.id   AF-A0A8S1AGR4-F1
#
_cell.length_a   1.000
_cell.length_b   1.000
_cell.length_c   1.000
_cell.angle_alpha   90.00
_cell.angle_beta   90.00
_cell.angle_gamma   90.00
#
_symmetry.space_group_name_H-M   'P 1'
#
loop_
_entity.id
_entity.type
_entity.pdbx_description
1 polymer ?
#
loop_
_entity_poly.entity_id
_entity_poly.type
_entity_poly.pdbx_seq_one_letter_code
_entity_poly.pdbx_strand_id
1 'polypeptide(L)'
;MRLYCIVLLLVSSSLASRSGGGSHRPSHSYPHSTGYSGTSHGGGSYYPHSTGLSGNSNGYNTRNYNQQQYSSRGNYSPKSEVHHHYHYSPPQQITYGTTYHPVYHGTPPVYVYEYRDSGSRFDNLLTGLALYNLGRLSANRHDHNYDSRREYSGTPGEICKLGIRKLTGEYEETRIDCKLMSSFIWEANVTPGGLDVSLKTVSTTVTNTTSSANVTATNTSVTTVTVTDALTSKGPSIQVTSGMTCYMIRLSSYSTVKKNVECGLLQEYARTSMRRNGSESLKPVMAILLNLILCNTLSFVLYL
;
A
#
# COMPACT_ATOMS: atom_id res chain seq x y z
N MET A 1 7.61 -6.82 -50.74
CA MET A 1 8.09 -5.90 -49.68
C MET A 1 6.96 -5.11 -49.01
N ARG A 2 6.16 -4.30 -49.72
CA ARG A 2 5.04 -3.54 -49.11
C ARG A 2 4.01 -4.40 -48.35
N LEU A 3 3.67 -5.59 -48.87
CA LEU A 3 2.77 -6.53 -48.18
C LEU A 3 3.37 -7.06 -46.85
N TYR A 4 4.71 -7.18 -46.76
CA TYR A 4 5.38 -7.77 -45.60
C TYR A 4 5.43 -6.79 -44.41
N CYS A 5 5.69 -5.49 -44.65
CA CYS A 5 5.57 -4.47 -43.60
C CYS A 5 4.11 -4.33 -43.11
N ILE A 6 3.11 -4.46 -44.01
CA ILE A 6 1.69 -4.40 -43.62
C ILE A 6 1.32 -5.60 -42.73
N VAL A 7 1.78 -6.81 -43.06
CA VAL A 7 1.53 -8.01 -42.23
C VAL A 7 2.24 -7.90 -40.86
N LEU A 8 3.48 -7.40 -40.81
CA LEU A 8 4.20 -7.17 -39.54
C LEU A 8 3.53 -6.10 -38.65
N LEU A 9 2.99 -5.02 -39.23
CA LEU A 9 2.22 -4.01 -38.51
C LEU A 9 0.88 -4.57 -38.00
N LEU A 10 0.20 -5.42 -38.77
CA LEU A 10 -1.06 -6.03 -38.36
C LEU A 10 -0.87 -7.07 -37.24
N VAL A 11 0.19 -7.88 -37.29
CA VAL A 11 0.49 -8.88 -36.23
C VAL A 11 0.97 -8.23 -34.93
N SER A 12 1.66 -7.09 -34.99
CA SER A 12 2.07 -6.35 -33.79
C SER A 12 0.91 -5.55 -33.16
N SER A 13 -0.07 -5.11 -33.95
CA SER A 13 -1.25 -4.40 -33.45
C SER A 13 -2.28 -5.30 -32.73
N SER A 14 -2.32 -6.60 -33.03
CA SER A 14 -3.25 -7.55 -32.42
C SER A 14 -2.81 -8.07 -31.04
N LEU A 15 -1.57 -7.81 -30.63
CA LEU A 15 -1.08 -8.07 -29.26
C LEU A 15 -1.23 -6.86 -28.31
N ALA A 16 -1.61 -5.68 -28.82
CA ALA A 16 -1.78 -4.45 -28.03
C ALA A 16 -3.25 -4.14 -27.66
N SER A 17 -4.22 -4.94 -28.10
CA SER A 17 -5.63 -4.70 -27.83
C SER A 17 -6.08 -5.30 -26.50
N ARG A 18 -5.78 -4.61 -25.38
CA ARG A 18 -6.60 -4.61 -24.15
C ARG A 18 -6.22 -3.48 -23.19
N SER A 19 -6.42 -2.23 -23.60
CA SER A 19 -6.67 -1.12 -22.67
C SER A 19 -7.62 -0.14 -23.34
N GLY A 20 -8.91 -0.41 -23.14
CA GLY A 20 -9.99 0.39 -23.70
C GLY A 20 -10.06 1.79 -23.08
N GLY A 21 -10.49 2.73 -23.92
CA GLY A 21 -11.50 3.70 -23.54
C GLY A 21 -10.99 4.97 -22.86
N GLY A 22 -10.60 5.95 -23.67
CA GLY A 22 -10.53 7.33 -23.25
C GLY A 22 -11.90 7.87 -22.82
N SER A 23 -11.89 8.82 -21.89
CA SER A 23 -12.98 9.74 -21.64
C SER A 23 -12.39 11.09 -21.30
N HIS A 24 -12.37 11.98 -22.29
CA HIS A 24 -12.14 13.41 -22.10
C HIS A 24 -13.26 13.99 -21.25
N ARG A 25 -12.94 14.62 -20.11
CA ARG A 25 -13.84 15.57 -19.43
C ARG A 25 -13.09 16.66 -18.67
N PRO A 26 -13.74 17.83 -18.49
CA PRO A 26 -13.11 19.13 -18.46
C PRO A 26 -12.61 19.52 -17.08
N SER A 27 -11.58 20.36 -17.06
CA SER A 27 -11.11 21.09 -15.89
C SER A 27 -12.22 21.99 -15.33
N HIS A 28 -12.87 21.55 -14.27
CA HIS A 28 -13.72 22.38 -13.42
C HIS A 28 -12.95 22.77 -12.16
N SER A 29 -12.57 24.05 -12.08
CA SER A 29 -12.11 24.69 -10.84
C SER A 29 -13.33 24.92 -9.95
N TYR A 30 -13.39 24.22 -8.82
CA TYR A 30 -14.35 24.54 -7.77
C TYR A 30 -13.72 25.53 -6.77
N PRO A 31 -14.49 26.52 -6.29
CA PRO A 31 -14.04 27.47 -5.28
C PRO A 31 -13.80 26.78 -3.94
N HIS A 32 -12.79 27.25 -3.22
CA HIS A 32 -12.42 26.84 -1.87
C HIS A 32 -13.60 27.10 -0.92
N SER A 33 -14.27 26.06 -0.44
CA SER A 33 -15.22 26.16 0.67
C SER A 33 -14.45 26.19 1.99
N THR A 34 -14.46 27.35 2.64
CA THR A 34 -14.12 27.52 4.06
C THR A 34 -15.20 26.85 4.91
N GLY A 35 -15.04 25.54 5.13
CA GLY A 35 -15.87 24.75 6.02
C GLY A 35 -15.53 25.02 7.48
N TYR A 36 -16.31 25.90 8.10
CA TYR A 36 -16.39 26.10 9.55
C TYR A 36 -16.69 24.77 10.26
N SER A 37 -15.88 24.45 11.27
CA SER A 37 -16.17 23.44 12.28
C SER A 37 -17.38 23.87 13.11
N GLY A 38 -18.48 23.12 12.97
CA GLY A 38 -19.67 23.25 13.79
C GLY A 38 -19.44 22.65 15.17
N THR A 39 -19.20 23.51 16.16
CA THR A 39 -19.36 23.19 17.57
C THR A 39 -20.60 23.93 18.04
N SER A 40 -21.66 23.20 18.38
CA SER A 40 -22.83 23.81 19.01
C SER A 40 -23.51 22.80 19.93
N HIS A 41 -23.54 23.08 21.24
CA HIS A 41 -24.73 23.59 21.93
C HIS A 41 -24.46 23.67 23.44
N GLY A 42 -24.64 24.85 24.01
CA GLY A 42 -24.49 25.13 25.44
C GLY A 42 -24.69 26.59 25.82
N GLY A 43 -25.84 27.18 25.47
CA GLY A 43 -26.43 28.30 26.20
C GLY A 43 -26.11 29.73 25.73
N GLY A 44 -27.15 30.56 25.61
CA GLY A 44 -27.05 32.02 25.64
C GLY A 44 -27.67 32.74 24.44
N SER A 45 -28.96 33.03 24.53
CA SER A 45 -29.72 33.88 23.61
C SER A 45 -29.50 35.37 23.94
N TYR A 46 -29.08 36.18 22.97
CA TYR A 46 -29.36 37.62 22.87
C TYR A 46 -29.25 38.06 21.39
N TYR A 47 -30.39 38.38 20.78
CA TYR A 47 -30.50 39.15 19.52
C TYR A 47 -30.54 40.67 19.87
N PRO A 48 -30.58 41.58 18.88
CA PRO A 48 -29.69 41.79 17.74
C PRO A 48 -29.22 43.26 17.67
N HIS A 49 -28.19 43.60 16.89
CA HIS A 49 -28.15 44.93 16.27
C HIS A 49 -27.48 44.90 14.90
N SER A 50 -28.11 45.66 14.01
CA SER A 50 -27.90 45.80 12.59
C SER A 50 -26.76 46.76 12.22
N THR A 51 -26.39 46.71 10.94
CA THR A 51 -25.82 47.79 10.09
C THR A 51 -24.42 48.34 10.40
N GLY A 52 -23.51 48.22 9.42
CA GLY A 52 -22.25 49.00 9.41
C GLY A 52 -21.30 48.64 8.28
N LEU A 53 -21.41 49.36 7.15
CA LEU A 53 -20.37 49.54 6.13
C LEU A 53 -19.18 50.36 6.71
N SER A 54 -18.00 50.25 6.08
CA SER A 54 -16.75 51.02 6.28
C SER A 54 -15.99 50.71 7.59
N GLY A 55 -14.66 50.80 7.72
CA GLY A 55 -13.52 51.21 6.89
C GLY A 55 -12.26 50.87 7.72
N ASN A 56 -11.19 50.40 7.09
CA ASN A 56 -9.89 51.08 6.98
C ASN A 56 -9.32 51.79 8.23
N SER A 57 -7.99 51.65 8.38
CA SER A 57 -7.01 52.44 9.16
C SER A 57 -6.80 52.21 10.67
N ASN A 58 -5.65 51.57 10.96
CA ASN A 58 -4.51 52.06 11.74
C ASN A 58 -4.72 52.88 13.03
N GLY A 59 -4.19 52.29 14.11
CA GLY A 59 -3.31 52.97 15.07
C GLY A 59 -3.98 53.51 16.34
N TYR A 60 -3.66 52.93 17.50
CA TYR A 60 -2.80 53.54 18.53
C TYR A 60 -2.64 52.60 19.74
N ASN A 61 -1.42 52.64 20.27
CA ASN A 61 -0.87 51.87 21.38
C ASN A 61 -1.61 52.07 22.71
N THR A 62 -1.95 50.98 23.40
CA THR A 62 -1.94 50.93 24.87
C THR A 62 -1.30 49.63 25.33
N ARG A 63 -0.16 49.79 26.01
CA ARG A 63 0.60 48.74 26.69
C ARG A 63 -0.26 48.10 27.76
N ASN A 64 -0.33 46.78 27.78
CA ASN A 64 -0.58 46.05 29.01
C ASN A 64 0.44 44.92 29.16
N TYR A 65 1.07 44.91 30.33
CA TYR A 65 2.06 43.96 30.78
C TYR A 65 1.45 42.56 30.94
N ASN A 66 2.31 41.55 30.85
CA ASN A 66 2.07 40.12 31.06
C ASN A 66 1.33 39.38 29.94
N GLN A 67 2.10 38.88 28.97
CA GLN A 67 2.08 37.45 28.69
C GLN A 67 3.39 37.01 28.04
N GLN A 68 4.01 36.02 28.67
CA GLN A 68 5.24 35.39 28.24
C GLN A 68 5.11 34.86 26.82
N GLN A 69 6.08 35.26 26.01
CA GLN A 69 6.32 34.76 24.67
C GLN A 69 6.73 33.28 24.74
N TYR A 70 5.94 32.42 24.11
CA TYR A 70 6.41 31.17 23.50
C TYR A 70 5.73 31.04 22.13
N SER A 71 6.07 31.98 21.25
CA SER A 71 5.66 31.98 19.84
C SER A 71 6.74 31.33 18.98
N SER A 72 6.71 30.01 18.94
CA SER A 72 7.38 29.22 17.90
C SER A 72 6.54 27.98 17.58
N ARG A 73 5.28 28.21 17.19
CA ARG A 73 4.53 27.22 16.39
C ARG A 73 5.06 27.31 14.96
N GLY A 74 6.19 26.65 14.73
CA GLY A 74 6.61 26.28 13.40
C GLY A 74 5.48 25.48 12.76
N ASN A 75 4.96 26.00 11.65
CA ASN A 75 4.21 25.18 10.71
C ASN A 75 5.18 24.11 10.19
N TYR A 76 5.27 22.99 10.92
CA TYR A 76 5.74 21.73 10.39
C TYR A 76 4.73 21.30 9.32
N SER A 77 4.82 21.90 8.14
CA SER A 77 4.46 21.18 6.92
C SER A 77 5.51 20.07 6.84
N PRO A 78 5.17 18.79 7.03
CA PRO A 78 6.12 17.73 6.79
C PRO A 78 6.45 17.79 5.30
N LYS A 79 7.53 18.49 4.97
CA LYS A 79 8.21 18.33 3.69
C LYS A 79 8.68 16.89 3.67
N SER A 80 7.86 16.00 3.13
CA SER A 80 8.32 14.73 2.60
C SER A 80 9.12 15.05 1.34
N GLU A 81 10.28 15.68 1.51
CA GLU A 81 11.25 15.97 0.45
C GLU A 81 12.05 14.69 0.22
N VAL A 82 11.34 13.58 0.02
CA VAL A 82 11.87 12.37 -0.55
C VAL A 82 11.23 12.30 -1.93
N HIS A 83 12.06 12.46 -2.96
CA HIS A 83 11.65 12.34 -4.36
C HIS A 83 11.23 10.91 -4.65
N HIS A 84 10.05 10.51 -4.16
CA HIS A 84 9.49 9.22 -4.46
C HIS A 84 9.08 9.21 -5.94
N HIS A 85 9.53 8.17 -6.66
CA HIS A 85 9.13 7.94 -8.06
C HIS A 85 7.66 7.50 -8.19
N TYR A 86 6.92 7.50 -7.08
CA TYR A 86 5.55 7.02 -6.96
C TYR A 86 4.66 8.14 -6.44
N HIS A 87 3.51 8.29 -7.06
CA HIS A 87 2.43 9.13 -6.57
C HIS A 87 1.36 8.25 -5.93
N TYR A 88 1.03 8.57 -4.68
CA TYR A 88 -0.09 7.94 -3.99
C TYR A 88 -1.40 8.56 -4.46
N SER A 89 -2.23 7.75 -5.12
CA SER A 89 -3.52 8.16 -5.65
C SER A 89 -4.53 7.06 -5.33
N PRO A 90 -5.00 6.98 -4.06
CA PRO A 90 -5.84 5.89 -3.60
C PRO A 90 -7.17 5.88 -4.35
N PRO A 91 -7.69 4.71 -4.76
CA PRO A 91 -9.06 4.61 -5.25
C PRO A 91 -10.06 4.89 -4.11
N GLN A 92 -11.32 5.17 -4.46
CA GLN A 92 -12.40 5.32 -3.46
C GLN A 92 -12.62 4.03 -2.65
N GLN A 93 -12.44 2.89 -3.30
CA GLN A 93 -12.58 1.57 -2.69
C GLN A 93 -11.71 0.57 -3.44
N ILE A 94 -11.28 -0.49 -2.75
CA ILE A 94 -10.65 -1.66 -3.37
C ILE A 94 -11.65 -2.80 -3.28
N THR A 95 -12.06 -3.31 -4.43
CA THR A 95 -12.88 -4.51 -4.54
C THR A 95 -11.99 -5.65 -4.98
N TYR A 96 -12.03 -6.75 -4.23
CA TYR A 96 -11.26 -7.94 -4.55
C TYR A 96 -12.14 -9.16 -4.23
N GLY A 97 -12.36 -10.02 -5.24
CA GLY A 97 -13.43 -11.01 -5.17
C GLY A 97 -14.80 -10.34 -5.03
N THR A 98 -15.57 -10.75 -4.02
CA THR A 98 -16.89 -10.19 -3.69
C THR A 98 -16.87 -9.21 -2.51
N THR A 99 -15.69 -8.94 -1.95
CA THR A 99 -15.54 -8.14 -0.73
C THR A 99 -14.97 -6.75 -1.02
N TYR A 100 -15.44 -5.77 -0.24
CA TYR A 100 -14.94 -4.41 -0.22
C TYR A 100 -13.93 -4.25 0.89
N HIS A 101 -12.81 -3.59 0.60
CA HIS A 101 -11.73 -3.38 1.56
C HIS A 101 -11.44 -1.89 1.77
N PRO A 102 -11.13 -1.47 3.00
CA PRO A 102 -10.93 -0.06 3.33
C PRO A 102 -9.64 0.48 2.72
N VAL A 103 -9.69 1.70 2.20
CA VAL A 103 -8.54 2.36 1.58
C VAL A 103 -8.08 3.51 2.45
N TYR A 104 -6.77 3.64 2.60
CA TYR A 104 -6.20 4.80 3.29
C TYR A 104 -6.22 6.01 2.34
N HIS A 105 -6.78 7.14 2.77
CA HIS A 105 -6.87 8.34 1.92
C HIS A 105 -5.86 9.44 2.29
N GLY A 106 -5.13 9.29 3.39
CA GLY A 106 -4.09 10.24 3.79
C GLY A 106 -2.78 10.01 3.02
N THR A 107 -1.81 10.90 3.21
CA THR A 107 -0.45 10.70 2.72
C THR A 107 0.19 9.52 3.45
N PRO A 108 0.60 8.45 2.74
CA PRO A 108 1.22 7.30 3.37
C PRO A 108 2.53 7.70 4.06
N PRO A 109 2.89 7.05 5.18
CA PRO A 109 4.21 7.21 5.78
C PRO A 109 5.34 6.81 4.83
N VAL A 110 6.53 7.36 5.06
CA VAL A 110 7.73 7.17 4.22
C VAL A 110 8.07 5.70 3.98
N TYR A 111 7.92 4.85 5.01
CA TYR A 111 8.23 3.41 4.91
C TYR A 111 7.46 2.69 3.80
N VAL A 112 6.25 3.17 3.43
CA VAL A 112 5.46 2.56 2.35
C VAL A 112 6.19 2.68 1.02
N TYR A 113 6.81 3.83 0.79
CA TYR A 113 7.62 4.08 -0.41
C TYR A 113 8.96 3.37 -0.32
N GLU A 114 9.58 3.27 0.86
CA GLU A 114 10.82 2.50 1.04
C GLU A 114 10.62 1.03 0.69
N TYR A 115 9.50 0.41 1.10
CA TYR A 115 9.20 -0.97 0.70
C TYR A 115 9.03 -1.10 -0.81
N ARG A 116 8.38 -0.12 -1.43
CA ARG A 116 8.15 -0.08 -2.88
C ARG A 116 9.45 0.09 -3.67
N ASP A 117 10.33 0.96 -3.20
CA ASP A 117 11.60 1.33 -3.84
C ASP A 117 12.75 0.41 -3.43
N SER A 118 12.52 -0.51 -2.48
CA SER A 118 13.56 -1.38 -1.93
C SER A 118 14.27 -2.26 -2.96
N GLY A 119 13.65 -2.55 -4.11
CA GLY A 119 14.13 -3.57 -5.05
C GLY A 119 14.10 -4.98 -4.46
N SER A 120 13.37 -5.17 -3.36
CA SER A 120 13.07 -6.47 -2.80
C SER A 120 12.17 -7.25 -3.74
N ARG A 121 12.36 -8.56 -3.83
CA ARG A 121 11.39 -9.44 -4.51
C ARG A 121 10.02 -9.43 -3.84
N PHE A 122 9.91 -8.98 -2.59
CA PHE A 122 8.67 -8.86 -1.84
C PHE A 122 8.07 -7.44 -1.89
N ASP A 123 8.68 -6.50 -2.62
CA ASP A 123 8.29 -5.08 -2.69
C ASP A 123 6.78 -4.85 -2.81
N ASN A 124 6.12 -5.49 -3.79
CA ASN A 124 4.67 -5.38 -4.04
C ASN A 124 3.85 -5.89 -2.84
N LEU A 125 4.26 -7.00 -2.24
CA LEU A 125 3.52 -7.60 -1.12
C LEU A 125 3.71 -6.82 0.17
N LEU A 126 4.93 -6.35 0.46
CA LEU A 126 5.21 -5.50 1.64
C LEU A 126 4.50 -4.16 1.52
N THR A 127 4.57 -3.56 0.34
CA THR A 127 3.84 -2.34 0.01
C THR A 127 2.33 -2.52 0.19
N GLY A 128 1.80 -3.60 -0.36
CA GLY A 128 0.39 -3.95 -0.27
C GLY A 128 -0.06 -4.16 1.17
N LEU A 129 0.73 -4.89 1.93
CA LEU A 129 0.52 -5.13 3.35
C LEU A 129 0.51 -3.82 4.14
N ALA A 130 1.49 -2.95 3.92
CA ALA A 130 1.54 -1.64 4.55
C ALA A 130 0.26 -0.83 4.32
N LEU A 131 -0.16 -0.70 3.06
CA LEU A 131 -1.36 0.05 2.69
C LEU A 131 -2.65 -0.61 3.18
N TYR A 132 -2.71 -1.94 3.15
CA TYR A 132 -3.82 -2.71 3.69
C TYR A 132 -4.01 -2.43 5.19
N ASN A 133 -2.92 -2.50 5.96
CA ASN A 133 -2.96 -2.17 7.39
C ASN A 133 -3.39 -0.72 7.63
N LEU A 134 -2.81 0.25 6.90
CA LEU A 134 -3.21 1.67 7.01
C LEU A 134 -4.70 1.86 6.73
N GLY A 135 -5.24 1.18 5.70
CA GLY A 135 -6.65 1.20 5.36
C GLY A 135 -7.53 0.71 6.51
N ARG A 136 -7.21 -0.47 7.06
CA ARG A 136 -7.95 -1.03 8.22
C ARG A 136 -7.90 -0.13 9.45
N LEU A 137 -6.72 0.40 9.75
CA LEU A 137 -6.54 1.32 10.89
C LEU A 137 -7.31 2.63 10.70
N SER A 138 -7.49 3.08 9.46
CA SER A 138 -8.29 4.28 9.17
C SER A 138 -9.80 4.05 9.22
N ALA A 139 -10.27 2.87 8.84
CA ALA A 139 -11.70 2.53 8.86
C ALA A 139 -12.23 2.32 10.30
N ASN A 140 -11.40 1.75 11.18
CA ASN A 140 -11.81 1.42 12.55
C ASN A 140 -11.71 2.61 13.53
N ARG A 141 -11.64 3.86 13.03
CA ARG A 141 -11.51 5.07 13.86
C ARG A 141 -12.74 5.41 14.69
N HIS A 142 -13.87 4.78 14.42
CA HIS A 142 -15.11 4.97 15.20
C HIS A 142 -15.13 4.15 16.50
N ASP A 143 -14.29 3.13 16.63
CA ASP A 143 -14.11 2.43 17.90
C ASP A 143 -13.04 3.13 18.73
N HIS A 144 -13.49 3.86 19.76
CA HIS A 144 -12.66 4.62 20.71
C HIS A 144 -11.57 3.79 21.42
N ASN A 145 -11.50 2.47 21.19
CA ASN A 145 -10.50 1.58 21.77
C ASN A 145 -9.19 1.51 20.97
N TYR A 146 -9.16 1.99 19.72
CA TYR A 146 -7.91 2.12 18.98
C TYR A 146 -7.34 3.52 19.22
N ASP A 147 -6.46 3.61 20.22
CA ASP A 147 -5.62 4.79 20.44
C ASP A 147 -4.73 4.96 19.20
N SER A 148 -5.25 5.67 18.19
CA SER A 148 -4.61 5.93 16.89
C SER A 148 -3.26 6.65 17.01
N ARG A 149 -2.85 7.02 18.23
CA ARG A 149 -1.56 7.61 18.56
C ARG A 149 -0.53 6.57 19.04
N ARG A 150 -0.93 5.35 19.41
CA ARG A 150 -0.01 4.30 19.81
C ARG A 150 0.51 3.57 18.59
N GLU A 151 1.63 4.08 18.09
CA GLU A 151 2.51 3.30 17.25
C GLU A 151 2.82 1.97 17.93
N TYR A 152 2.75 0.86 17.18
CA TYR A 152 3.07 -0.45 17.72
C TYR A 152 4.54 -0.49 18.13
N SER A 153 4.81 -0.45 19.43
CA SER A 153 6.11 -0.75 20.01
C SER A 153 6.15 -2.24 20.34
N GLY A 154 6.72 -3.05 19.46
CA GLY A 154 6.87 -4.49 19.70
C GLY A 154 7.62 -4.79 21.00
N THR A 155 7.44 -6.00 21.54
CA THR A 155 8.24 -6.46 22.68
C THR A 155 9.64 -6.92 22.25
N PRO A 156 10.68 -6.73 23.07
CA PRO A 156 12.03 -7.21 22.74
C PRO A 156 12.04 -8.71 22.44
N GLY A 157 12.64 -9.09 21.32
CA GLY A 157 12.69 -10.49 20.88
C GLY A 157 11.49 -10.94 20.04
N GLU A 158 10.52 -10.06 19.76
CA GLU A 158 9.47 -10.36 18.78
C GLU A 158 10.03 -10.52 17.37
N ILE A 159 9.52 -11.54 16.68
CA ILE A 159 9.86 -11.81 15.28
C ILE A 159 8.57 -11.85 14.48
N CYS A 160 8.50 -10.99 13.48
CA CYS A 160 7.38 -10.95 12.55
C CYS A 160 7.82 -11.45 11.18
N LYS A 161 6.98 -12.26 10.56
CA LYS A 161 7.25 -12.89 9.27
C LYS A 161 6.07 -12.75 8.32
N LEU A 162 6.41 -12.62 7.04
CA LEU A 162 5.52 -12.81 5.91
C LEU A 162 5.79 -14.20 5.32
N GLY A 163 4.83 -15.10 5.47
CA GLY A 163 4.82 -16.40 4.79
C GLY A 163 4.03 -16.34 3.49
N ILE A 164 4.49 -17.01 2.44
CA ILE A 164 3.80 -17.13 1.15
C ILE A 164 3.65 -18.61 0.83
N ARG A 165 2.41 -19.05 0.63
CA ARG A 165 2.10 -20.42 0.18
C ARG A 165 1.58 -20.38 -1.24
N LYS A 166 2.29 -21.08 -2.12
CA LYS A 166 1.87 -21.28 -3.52
C LYS A 166 0.85 -22.41 -3.62
N LEU A 167 0.10 -22.43 -4.73
CA LEU A 167 -0.80 -23.54 -5.06
C LEU A 167 -0.06 -24.89 -5.20
N THR A 168 1.21 -24.86 -5.59
CA THR A 168 2.06 -26.06 -5.70
C THR A 168 2.38 -26.70 -4.34
N GLY A 169 2.04 -26.04 -3.23
CA GLY A 169 2.40 -26.47 -1.88
C GLY A 169 3.72 -25.90 -1.37
N GLU A 170 4.51 -25.25 -2.24
CA GLU A 170 5.73 -24.55 -1.84
C GLU A 170 5.41 -23.42 -0.86
N TYR A 171 6.24 -23.32 0.18
CA TYR A 171 6.10 -22.33 1.24
C TYR A 171 7.42 -21.60 1.47
N GLU A 172 7.37 -20.28 1.47
CA GLU A 172 8.51 -19.39 1.68
C GLU A 172 8.19 -18.41 2.81
N GLU A 173 9.17 -18.13 3.68
CA GLU A 173 9.03 -17.13 4.76
C GLU A 173 10.12 -16.07 4.65
N THR A 174 9.75 -14.83 4.96
CA THR A 174 10.70 -13.73 5.10
C THR A 174 10.40 -12.92 6.35
N ARG A 175 11.44 -12.39 7.00
CA ARG A 175 11.29 -11.53 8.17
C ARG A 175 10.86 -10.14 7.74
N ILE A 176 9.90 -9.57 8.47
CA ILE A 176 9.38 -8.22 8.24
C ILE A 176 9.31 -7.45 9.56
N ASP A 177 9.20 -6.13 9.48
CA ASP A 177 8.96 -5.28 10.65
C ASP A 177 7.57 -5.60 11.25
N CYS A 178 7.50 -5.80 12.57
CA CYS A 178 6.24 -6.05 13.25
C CYS A 178 5.24 -4.89 13.13
N LYS A 179 5.70 -3.66 12.93
CA LYS A 179 4.84 -2.50 12.68
C LYS A 179 3.94 -2.70 11.46
N LEU A 180 4.42 -3.44 10.45
CA LEU A 180 3.65 -3.78 9.25
C LEU A 180 2.47 -4.73 9.50
N MET A 181 2.35 -5.34 10.67
CA MET A 181 1.23 -6.24 10.99
C MET A 181 0.46 -5.80 12.24
N SER A 182 0.65 -4.55 12.66
CA SER A 182 0.03 -3.96 13.85
C SER A 182 -1.51 -4.15 13.90
N SER A 183 -2.22 -4.01 12.77
CA SER A 183 -3.68 -4.22 12.76
C SER A 183 -4.08 -5.66 13.11
N PHE A 184 -3.36 -6.65 12.56
CA PHE A 184 -3.60 -8.07 12.86
C PHE A 184 -3.25 -8.43 14.30
N ILE A 185 -2.21 -7.80 14.83
CA ILE A 185 -1.77 -7.99 16.20
C ILE A 185 -2.84 -7.51 17.18
N TRP A 186 -3.40 -6.31 16.97
CA TRP A 186 -4.42 -5.79 17.85
C TRP A 186 -5.71 -6.62 17.80
N GLU A 187 -6.14 -7.09 16.64
CA GLU A 187 -7.30 -7.97 16.52
C GLU A 187 -7.12 -9.30 17.27
N ALA A 188 -5.91 -9.87 17.22
CA ALA A 188 -5.58 -11.06 17.98
C ALA A 188 -5.65 -10.83 19.50
N ASN A 189 -5.33 -9.61 19.97
CA ASN A 189 -5.39 -9.27 21.39
C ASN A 189 -6.81 -8.97 21.89
N VAL A 190 -7.70 -8.46 21.02
CA VAL A 190 -9.06 -8.05 21.40
C VAL A 190 -10.03 -9.22 21.50
N THR A 191 -9.71 -10.40 20.94
CA THR A 191 -10.62 -11.55 20.94
C THR A 191 -10.32 -12.48 22.14
N PRO A 192 -11.00 -12.38 23.29
CA PRO A 192 -10.63 -13.10 24.51
C PRO A 192 -11.23 -14.52 24.56
N GLY A 193 -11.82 -15.02 23.47
CA GLY A 193 -12.55 -16.29 23.45
C GLY A 193 -12.71 -16.95 22.07
N GLY A 194 -11.95 -16.52 21.07
CA GLY A 194 -11.99 -17.12 19.73
C GLY A 194 -11.01 -18.29 19.61
N LEU A 195 -11.54 -19.51 19.54
CA LEU A 195 -10.86 -20.74 19.11
C LEU A 195 -9.96 -20.48 17.88
N ASP A 196 -8.66 -20.25 18.11
CA ASP A 196 -7.53 -21.10 17.66
C ASP A 196 -6.21 -20.44 18.09
N VAL A 197 -6.11 -20.04 19.37
CA VAL A 197 -4.79 -19.76 19.96
C VAL A 197 -4.21 -21.12 20.32
N SER A 198 -3.56 -21.78 19.36
CA SER A 198 -2.69 -22.89 19.66
C SER A 198 -1.52 -22.33 20.49
N LEU A 199 -1.68 -22.34 21.82
CA LEU A 199 -0.60 -22.26 22.81
C LEU A 199 0.27 -23.52 22.68
N LYS A 200 0.85 -23.71 21.50
CA LYS A 200 1.91 -24.66 21.28
C LYS A 200 3.16 -23.82 21.20
N THR A 201 4.09 -24.05 22.13
CA THR A 201 5.48 -23.65 21.97
C THR A 201 5.99 -24.35 20.72
N VAL A 202 5.74 -23.74 19.56
CA VAL A 202 6.21 -24.22 18.27
C VAL A 202 7.63 -23.66 18.14
N SER A 203 8.62 -24.50 18.44
CA SER A 203 9.86 -24.41 17.70
C SER A 203 9.47 -24.56 16.23
N THR A 204 9.59 -23.51 15.43
CA THR A 204 9.20 -23.51 14.01
C THR A 204 10.10 -24.46 13.23
N THR A 205 9.82 -25.76 13.31
CA THR A 205 10.16 -26.75 12.30
C THR A 205 9.00 -26.78 11.32
N VAL A 206 9.22 -26.20 10.14
CA VAL A 206 8.26 -26.29 9.02
C VAL A 206 8.24 -27.76 8.58
N THR A 207 7.23 -28.52 9.00
CA THR A 207 7.02 -29.90 8.55
C THR A 207 6.20 -29.87 7.27
N ASN A 208 6.84 -30.07 6.12
CA ASN A 208 6.12 -30.38 4.88
C ASN A 208 5.68 -31.85 4.94
N THR A 209 4.41 -32.11 5.23
CA THR A 209 3.82 -33.44 5.14
C THR A 209 3.42 -33.72 3.69
N THR A 210 4.22 -34.51 2.98
CA THR A 210 3.79 -35.14 1.73
C THR A 210 3.13 -36.48 2.07
N SER A 211 1.79 -36.48 2.13
CA SER A 211 1.02 -37.71 2.25
C SER A 211 0.99 -38.44 0.90
N SER A 212 1.90 -39.39 0.72
CA SER A 212 1.82 -40.37 -0.37
C SER A 212 1.07 -41.59 0.13
N ALA A 213 -0.01 -41.96 -0.56
CA ALA A 213 -0.81 -43.14 -0.23
C ALA A 213 0.01 -44.41 -0.53
N ASN A 214 0.09 -45.28 0.48
CA ASN A 214 0.79 -46.55 0.54
C ASN A 214 2.27 -46.48 0.98
N VAL A 215 2.51 -47.16 2.11
CA VAL A 215 3.77 -47.41 2.82
C VAL A 215 4.07 -46.44 3.98
N THR A 216 3.97 -47.03 5.16
CA THR A 216 4.18 -46.50 6.52
C THR A 216 5.65 -46.12 6.78
N ALA A 217 6.14 -45.06 6.14
CA ALA A 217 7.40 -44.42 6.49
C ALA A 217 7.21 -42.90 6.41
N THR A 218 6.96 -42.28 7.56
CA THR A 218 6.88 -40.82 7.70
C THR A 218 8.29 -40.25 7.59
N ASN A 219 8.82 -40.14 6.36
CA ASN A 219 10.09 -39.47 6.10
C ASN A 219 9.93 -37.99 6.46
N THR A 220 10.33 -37.66 7.68
CA THR A 220 10.30 -36.30 8.20
C THR A 220 11.52 -35.57 7.65
N SER A 221 11.39 -35.01 6.44
CA SER A 221 12.43 -34.14 5.90
C SER A 221 12.35 -32.80 6.64
N VAL A 222 13.32 -32.54 7.51
CA VAL A 222 13.47 -31.25 8.20
C VAL A 222 14.14 -30.28 7.24
N THR A 223 13.36 -29.41 6.59
CA THR A 223 13.92 -28.32 5.79
C THR A 223 14.21 -27.14 6.72
N THR A 224 15.47 -26.88 6.98
CA THR A 224 15.92 -25.64 7.64
C THR A 224 15.72 -24.46 6.69
N VAL A 225 14.62 -23.73 6.87
CA VAL A 225 14.36 -22.51 6.10
C VAL A 225 15.16 -21.36 6.71
N THR A 226 16.16 -20.86 5.99
CA THR A 226 16.89 -19.65 6.40
C THR A 226 15.98 -18.44 6.20
N VAL A 227 15.48 -17.88 7.32
CA VAL A 227 14.61 -16.70 7.27
C VAL A 227 15.49 -15.48 7.03
N THR A 228 15.47 -14.97 5.81
CA THR A 228 16.16 -13.73 5.43
C THR A 228 15.23 -12.52 5.59
N ASP A 229 15.80 -11.35 5.81
CA ASP A 229 15.06 -10.09 5.87
C ASP A 229 14.51 -9.75 4.48
N ALA A 230 13.23 -9.39 4.42
CA ALA A 230 12.54 -9.12 3.17
C ALA A 230 13.21 -8.00 2.38
N LEU A 231 13.73 -6.96 3.04
CA LEU A 231 14.42 -5.85 2.39
C LEU A 231 15.77 -6.25 1.77
N THR A 232 16.39 -7.32 2.28
CA THR A 232 17.67 -7.82 1.78
C THR A 232 17.53 -8.79 0.61
N SER A 233 16.38 -9.43 0.45
CA SER A 233 16.11 -10.37 -0.64
C SER A 233 15.82 -9.64 -1.95
N LYS A 234 16.87 -9.30 -2.70
CA LYS A 234 16.76 -8.59 -3.99
C LYS A 234 16.34 -9.54 -5.11
N GLY A 235 15.63 -9.00 -6.09
CA GLY A 235 15.28 -9.73 -7.31
C GLY A 235 13.99 -9.22 -7.95
N PRO A 236 13.52 -9.90 -9.03
CA PRO A 236 12.22 -9.61 -9.61
C PRO A 236 11.11 -9.76 -8.57
N SER A 237 10.15 -8.84 -8.57
CA SER A 237 8.98 -8.92 -7.70
C SER A 237 8.26 -10.26 -7.87
N ILE A 238 7.80 -10.84 -6.77
CA ILE A 238 7.02 -12.07 -6.77
C ILE A 238 5.76 -11.88 -7.62
N GLN A 239 5.61 -12.75 -8.62
CA GLN A 239 4.41 -12.83 -9.43
C GLN A 239 3.34 -13.59 -8.66
N VAL A 240 2.36 -12.86 -8.14
CA VAL A 240 1.26 -13.46 -7.40
C VAL A 240 0.30 -14.08 -8.40
N THR A 241 0.01 -15.37 -8.23
CA THR A 241 -1.04 -16.08 -8.98
C THR A 241 -2.29 -16.21 -8.13
N SER A 242 -3.44 -16.41 -8.80
CA SER A 242 -4.71 -16.68 -8.12
C SER A 242 -4.56 -17.88 -7.18
N GLY A 243 -5.08 -17.77 -5.96
CA GLY A 243 -5.00 -18.82 -4.93
C GLY A 243 -3.72 -18.85 -4.08
N MET A 244 -2.75 -17.97 -4.34
CA MET A 244 -1.64 -17.77 -3.40
C MET A 244 -2.12 -17.17 -2.07
N THR A 245 -1.71 -17.77 -0.95
CA THR A 245 -2.08 -17.31 0.39
C THR A 245 -0.87 -16.76 1.14
N CYS A 246 -1.04 -15.57 1.70
CA CYS A 246 -0.03 -14.88 2.50
C CYS A 246 -0.38 -15.06 3.99
N TYR A 247 0.62 -15.34 4.82
CA TYR A 247 0.46 -15.54 6.27
C TYR A 247 1.26 -14.51 7.04
N MET A 248 0.58 -13.76 7.90
CA MET A 248 1.19 -12.84 8.87
C MET A 248 1.45 -13.63 10.14
N ILE A 249 2.73 -13.81 10.47
CA ILE A 249 3.14 -14.63 11.60
C ILE A 249 3.88 -13.74 12.59
N ARG A 250 3.34 -13.61 13.81
CA ARG A 250 4.04 -13.03 14.96
C ARG A 250 4.50 -14.17 15.86
N LEU A 251 5.80 -14.19 16.15
CA LEU A 251 6.41 -15.03 17.16
C LEU A 251 6.83 -14.12 18.32
N SER A 252 6.33 -14.44 19.51
CA SER A 252 6.75 -13.83 20.76
C SER A 252 7.13 -14.93 21.75
N SER A 253 7.76 -14.58 22.87
CA SER A 253 8.10 -15.55 23.93
C SER A 253 6.87 -16.30 24.49
N TYR A 254 5.70 -15.68 24.44
CA TYR A 254 4.48 -16.21 25.07
C TYR A 254 3.40 -16.69 24.09
N SER A 255 3.46 -16.26 22.83
CA SER A 255 2.40 -16.52 21.87
C SER A 255 2.89 -16.54 20.43
N THR A 256 2.27 -17.42 19.63
CA THR A 256 2.39 -17.41 18.18
C THR A 256 1.04 -17.02 17.59
N VAL A 257 1.01 -15.95 16.80
CA VAL A 257 -0.18 -15.52 16.08
C VAL A 257 0.05 -15.76 14.59
N LYS A 258 -0.89 -16.44 13.93
CA LYS A 258 -0.89 -16.66 12.48
C LYS A 258 -2.22 -16.22 11.90
N LYS A 259 -2.19 -15.21 11.02
CA LYS A 259 -3.37 -14.75 10.27
C LYS A 259 -3.10 -14.90 8.78
N ASN A 260 -4.11 -15.26 8.01
CA ASN A 260 -4.01 -15.38 6.56
C ASN A 260 -4.64 -14.18 5.86
N VAL A 261 -4.10 -13.85 4.70
CA VAL A 261 -4.63 -12.85 3.74
C VAL A 261 -4.34 -13.38 2.35
N GLU A 262 -5.22 -13.15 1.38
CA GLU A 262 -4.89 -13.49 0.00
C GLU A 262 -3.74 -12.62 -0.52
N CYS A 263 -2.72 -13.23 -1.12
CA CYS A 263 -1.61 -12.45 -1.66
C CYS A 263 -2.06 -11.53 -2.81
N GLY A 264 -3.09 -11.94 -3.57
CA GLY A 264 -3.65 -11.14 -4.65
C GLY A 264 -4.28 -9.84 -4.15
N LEU A 265 -4.91 -9.86 -2.97
CA LEU A 265 -5.44 -8.67 -2.33
C LEU A 265 -4.31 -7.67 -2.02
N LEU A 266 -3.22 -8.14 -1.40
CA LEU A 266 -2.08 -7.28 -1.09
C LEU A 266 -1.47 -6.69 -2.37
N GLN A 267 -1.31 -7.51 -3.41
CA GLN A 267 -0.82 -7.01 -4.70
C GLN A 267 -1.74 -5.93 -5.28
N GLU A 268 -3.07 -6.10 -5.17
CA GLU A 268 -4.03 -5.13 -5.67
C GLU A 268 -3.93 -3.80 -4.92
N TYR A 269 -3.73 -3.81 -3.60
CA TYR A 269 -3.45 -2.60 -2.82
C TYR A 269 -2.24 -1.84 -3.34
N ALA A 270 -1.13 -2.55 -3.56
CA ALA A 270 0.10 -1.95 -4.05
C ALA A 270 -0.06 -1.37 -5.47
N ARG A 271 -0.75 -2.10 -6.35
CA ARG A 271 -0.94 -1.73 -7.76
C ARG A 271 -1.90 -0.57 -7.96
N THR A 272 -3.01 -0.56 -7.22
CA THR A 272 -4.09 0.42 -7.41
C THR A 272 -3.81 1.74 -6.72
N SER A 273 -3.20 1.69 -5.52
CA SER A 273 -3.03 2.88 -4.70
C SER A 273 -1.75 3.64 -5.00
N MET A 274 -0.70 2.96 -5.47
CA MET A 274 0.56 3.60 -5.87
C MET A 274 0.82 3.45 -7.35
N ARG A 275 0.81 4.60 -8.02
CA ARG A 275 1.15 4.69 -9.44
C ARG A 275 2.57 5.19 -9.56
N ARG A 276 3.38 4.49 -10.34
CA ARG A 276 4.68 5.02 -10.74
C ARG A 276 4.42 6.26 -11.58
N ASN A 277 5.13 7.36 -11.31
CA ASN A 277 5.12 8.55 -12.14
C ASN A 277 5.75 8.18 -13.49
N GLY A 278 4.90 7.73 -14.40
CA GLY A 278 5.31 7.14 -15.66
C GLY A 278 5.35 8.17 -16.77
N SER A 279 6.54 8.68 -17.05
CA SER A 279 6.96 8.89 -18.44
C SER A 279 7.05 7.53 -19.22
N GLU A 280 6.89 6.40 -18.52
CA GLU A 280 6.80 5.03 -19.05
C GLU A 280 5.65 4.81 -20.06
N SER A 281 4.64 5.70 -20.13
CA SER A 281 3.62 5.65 -21.19
C SER A 281 4.20 5.83 -22.60
N LEU A 282 5.44 6.31 -22.73
CA LEU A 282 6.11 6.47 -24.01
C LEU A 282 6.77 5.20 -24.54
N LYS A 283 6.97 4.14 -23.74
CA LYS A 283 7.63 2.91 -24.24
C LYS A 283 6.91 2.26 -25.43
N PRO A 284 5.58 2.02 -25.42
CA PRO A 284 4.90 1.46 -26.58
C PRO A 284 4.90 2.46 -27.76
N VAL A 285 4.77 3.76 -27.49
CA VAL A 285 4.78 4.80 -28.53
C VAL A 285 6.15 4.87 -29.22
N MET A 286 7.23 4.85 -28.46
CA MET A 286 8.60 4.85 -28.99
C MET A 286 8.94 3.56 -29.72
N ALA A 287 8.43 2.40 -29.28
CA ALA A 287 8.59 1.15 -30.01
C ALA A 287 7.88 1.18 -31.38
N ILE A 288 6.67 1.75 -31.44
CA ILE A 288 5.95 1.94 -32.72
C ILE A 288 6.71 2.91 -33.62
N LEU A 289 7.18 4.03 -33.08
CA LEU A 289 7.97 5.04 -33.82
C LEU A 289 9.27 4.46 -34.39
N LEU A 290 10.01 3.68 -33.59
CA LEU A 290 11.24 3.03 -34.02
C LEU A 290 10.99 2.03 -35.17
N ASN A 291 9.93 1.24 -35.06
CA ASN A 291 9.53 0.30 -36.12
C ASN A 291 9.12 1.02 -37.42
N LEU A 292 8.44 2.16 -37.32
CA LEU A 292 8.09 2.99 -38.48
C LEU A 292 9.33 3.58 -39.15
N ILE A 293 10.31 4.06 -38.39
CA ILE A 293 11.57 4.58 -38.93
C ILE A 293 12.34 3.47 -39.65
N LEU A 294 12.45 2.28 -39.04
CA LEU A 294 13.14 1.13 -39.64
C LEU A 294 12.47 0.64 -40.94
N CYS A 295 11.12 0.59 -41.02
CA CYS A 295 10.45 0.19 -42.26
C CYS A 295 10.65 1.24 -43.38
N ASN A 296 10.75 2.54 -43.06
CA ASN A 296 11.01 3.58 -44.05
C ASN A 296 12.45 3.56 -44.57
N THR A 297 13.45 3.41 -43.70
CA THR A 297 14.86 3.38 -44.13
C THR A 297 15.19 2.15 -44.99
N LEU A 298 14.65 0.98 -44.63
CA LEU A 298 14.79 -0.24 -45.46
C LEU A 298 14.16 -0.10 -46.84
N SER A 299 13.02 0.59 -46.94
CA SER A 299 12.36 0.82 -48.24
C SER A 299 13.18 1.74 -49.15
N PHE A 300 13.91 2.70 -48.59
CA PHE A 300 14.74 3.63 -49.35
C PHE A 300 16.02 2.99 -49.88
N VAL A 301 16.68 2.16 -49.07
CA VAL A 301 17.89 1.42 -49.49
C VAL A 301 17.59 0.39 -50.59
N LEU A 302 16.39 -0.20 -50.59
CA LEU A 302 15.95 -1.11 -51.66
C LEU A 302 15.57 -0.41 -52.98
N TYR A 303 15.45 0.92 -52.98
CA TYR A 303 15.09 1.71 -54.17
C TYR A 303 16.30 2.32 -54.90
N LEU A 304 17.47 2.29 -54.27
CA LEU A 304 18.77 2.71 -54.81
C LEU A 304 19.54 1.49 -55.31
#